data_AF-A0A2V9SKC4-F1
#
_entry.id   AF-A0A2V9SKC4-F1
#
_cell.length_a   1.000
_cell.length_b   1.000
_cell.length_c   1.000
_cell.angle_alpha   90.00
_cell.angle_beta   90.00
_cell.angle_gamma   90.00
#
_symmetry.space_group_name_H-M   'P 1'
#
loop_
_entity.id
_entity.type
_entity.pdbx_description
1 polymer ?
#
loop_
_entity_poly.entity_id
_entity_poly.type
_entity_poly.pdbx_seq_one_letter_code
_entity_poly.pdbx_strand_id
1 'polypeptide(L)'
;MTRHFLQSAVPAPSTRKRQRERASAFTLLELLIVVGIIALLLVLIAPAFTYIKGVLDTARTYAKANNTYVWVGFYEEDVSAASPVQAPDPRCTGCVGRLVMSIVASKNGTNLGADASSSATGTENFIDATQLVQVNKLIKIDNLHLPLFALGTGGTGDTFDARPSPTPASD
;
A
#
# COMPACT_ATOMS: atom_id res chain seq x y z
N MET A 1 35.62 72.84 36.97
CA MET A 1 34.48 72.19 37.64
C MET A 1 33.30 72.39 36.69
N THR A 2 32.63 71.39 36.10
CA THR A 2 32.20 70.10 36.64
C THR A 2 31.81 69.20 35.45
N ARG A 3 32.10 67.90 35.55
CA ARG A 3 31.89 66.86 34.53
C ARG A 3 30.41 66.56 34.33
N HIS A 4 29.95 66.34 33.10
CA HIS A 4 28.72 65.57 32.83
C HIS A 4 29.10 64.28 32.08
N PHE A 5 29.16 63.22 32.88
CA PHE A 5 29.41 61.85 32.50
C PHE A 5 28.06 61.23 32.09
N LEU A 6 27.89 60.82 30.84
CA LEU A 6 26.71 60.08 30.40
C LEU A 6 26.87 58.62 30.84
N GLN A 7 26.11 58.24 31.87
CA GLN A 7 25.98 56.88 32.37
C GLN A 7 25.27 56.02 31.32
N SER A 8 25.99 55.07 30.71
CA SER A 8 25.40 54.02 29.88
C SER A 8 24.58 53.07 30.76
N ALA A 9 23.30 52.90 30.44
CA ALA A 9 22.44 51.94 31.11
C ALA A 9 22.71 50.54 30.55
N VAL A 10 23.29 49.66 31.37
CA VAL A 10 23.40 48.22 31.09
C VAL A 10 22.02 47.57 31.34
N PRO A 11 21.40 46.89 30.36
CA PRO A 11 20.13 46.22 30.58
C PRO A 11 20.31 44.94 31.41
N ALA A 12 19.46 44.78 32.42
CA ALA A 12 19.44 43.61 33.31
C ALA A 12 19.06 42.31 32.56
N PRO A 13 19.55 41.14 33.01
CA PRO A 13 19.17 39.86 32.42
C PRO A 13 17.69 39.55 32.69
N SER A 14 16.92 39.36 31.62
CA SER A 14 15.54 38.88 31.72
C SER A 14 15.54 37.41 32.12
N THR A 15 15.01 37.11 33.30
CA THR A 15 14.69 35.74 33.72
C THR A 15 13.52 35.24 32.87
N ARG A 16 13.83 34.54 31.78
CA ARG A 16 12.84 33.85 30.95
C ARG A 16 12.19 32.77 31.81
N LYS A 17 11.00 33.04 32.36
CA LYS A 17 10.19 32.01 33.03
C LYS A 17 10.00 30.87 32.04
N ARG A 18 10.61 29.73 32.33
CA ARG A 18 10.43 28.49 31.57
C ARG A 18 8.96 28.11 31.73
N GLN A 19 8.15 28.52 30.76
CA GLN A 19 6.74 28.17 30.67
C GLN A 19 6.71 26.65 30.60
N ARG A 20 6.35 26.02 31.72
CA ARG A 20 6.19 24.57 31.80
C ARG A 20 5.02 24.25 30.87
N GLU A 21 5.32 23.78 29.66
CA GLU A 21 4.34 23.13 28.81
C GLU A 21 3.71 22.03 29.67
N ARG A 22 2.46 22.24 30.06
CA ARG A 22 1.64 21.18 30.60
C ARG A 22 1.44 20.25 29.42
N ALA A 23 2.24 19.19 29.36
CA ALA A 23 1.97 18.08 28.46
C ALA A 23 0.55 17.60 28.79
N SER A 24 -0.39 17.85 27.88
CA SER A 24 -1.75 17.35 27.99
C SER A 24 -1.67 15.83 27.91
N ALA A 25 -1.94 15.14 29.02
CA ALA A 25 -2.08 13.70 29.04
C ALA A 25 -3.53 13.32 28.71
N PHE A 26 -3.73 12.19 28.03
CA PHE A 26 -5.05 11.63 27.76
C PHE A 26 -5.75 11.25 29.07
N THR A 27 -7.03 11.60 29.20
CA THR A 27 -7.85 11.12 30.31
C THR A 27 -8.15 9.62 30.15
N LEU A 28 -8.46 8.92 31.27
CA LEU A 28 -8.81 7.49 31.21
C LEU A 28 -10.03 7.21 30.32
N LEU A 29 -11.01 8.11 30.34
CA LEU A 29 -12.21 7.98 29.52
C LEU A 29 -11.90 8.13 28.04
N GLU A 30 -11.09 9.13 27.66
CA GLU A 30 -10.66 9.31 26.27
C GLU A 30 -9.85 8.10 25.79
N LEU A 31 -8.91 7.59 26.60
CA LEU A 31 -8.14 6.40 26.23
C LEU A 31 -9.05 5.19 26.03
N LEU A 32 -10.04 4.99 26.90
CA LEU A 32 -11.01 3.89 26.78
C LEU A 32 -11.83 4.00 25.48
N ILE A 33 -12.31 5.20 25.15
CA ILE A 33 -13.05 5.44 23.91
C ILE A 33 -12.15 5.20 22.69
N VAL A 34 -10.90 5.65 22.72
CA VAL A 34 -9.93 5.46 21.63
C VAL A 34 -9.66 3.98 21.38
N VAL A 35 -9.34 3.20 22.41
CA VAL A 35 -9.10 1.76 22.26
C VAL A 35 -10.37 1.04 21.84
N GLY A 36 -11.54 1.46 22.33
CA GLY A 36 -12.84 0.93 21.91
C GLY A 36 -13.12 1.16 20.42
N ILE A 37 -12.85 2.38 19.92
CA ILE A 37 -13.00 2.70 18.50
C ILE A 37 -11.98 1.93 17.65
N ILE A 38 -10.72 1.84 18.09
CA ILE A 38 -9.69 1.05 17.37
C ILE A 38 -10.11 -0.41 17.26
N ALA A 39 -10.58 -1.03 18.35
CA ALA A 39 -11.03 -2.42 18.33
C ALA A 39 -12.21 -2.61 17.36
N LEU A 40 -13.19 -1.70 17.39
CA LEU A 40 -14.33 -1.74 16.47
C LEU A 40 -13.88 -1.60 15.00
N LEU A 41 -12.98 -0.67 14.71
CA LEU A 41 -12.44 -0.48 13.37
C LEU A 41 -11.68 -1.72 12.87
N LEU A 42 -10.85 -2.33 13.74
CA LEU A 42 -10.10 -3.53 13.39
C LEU A 42 -11.03 -4.70 13.01
N VAL A 43 -12.15 -4.87 13.72
CA VAL A 43 -13.15 -5.89 13.39
C VAL A 43 -13.77 -5.65 12.02
N LEU A 44 -14.03 -4.40 11.66
CA LEU A 44 -14.64 -4.05 10.37
C LEU A 44 -13.69 -4.27 9.19
N ILE A 45 -12.39 -3.99 9.34
CA ILE A 45 -11.41 -4.12 8.23
C ILE A 45 -10.81 -5.52 8.10
N ALA A 46 -10.84 -6.35 9.16
CA ALA A 46 -10.22 -7.68 9.18
C ALA A 46 -10.62 -8.59 8.00
N PRO A 47 -11.90 -8.67 7.56
CA PRO A 47 -12.28 -9.54 6.45
C PRO A 47 -11.50 -9.26 5.16
N ALA A 48 -11.27 -7.99 4.82
CA ALA A 48 -10.53 -7.61 3.62
C ALA A 48 -9.09 -8.17 3.64
N PHE A 49 -8.40 -8.08 4.79
CA PHE A 49 -7.06 -8.65 4.97
C PHE A 49 -7.04 -10.17 4.88
N THR A 50 -8.08 -10.86 5.39
CA THR A 50 -8.15 -12.32 5.32
C THR A 50 -8.29 -12.84 3.89
N TYR A 51 -9.04 -12.15 3.02
CA TYR A 51 -9.16 -12.51 1.61
C TYR A 51 -7.84 -12.38 0.87
N ILE A 52 -7.13 -11.26 1.05
CA ILE A 52 -5.83 -11.01 0.40
C ILE A 52 -4.81 -12.06 0.87
N LYS A 53 -4.78 -12.36 2.17
CA LYS A 53 -3.91 -13.42 2.71
C LYS A 53 -4.21 -14.78 2.07
N GLY A 54 -5.49 -15.14 1.95
CA GLY A 54 -5.90 -16.40 1.32
C GLY A 54 -5.46 -16.53 -0.14
N VAL A 55 -5.52 -15.43 -0.91
CA VAL A 55 -5.02 -15.37 -2.30
C VAL A 55 -3.51 -15.66 -2.34
N LEU A 56 -2.74 -14.98 -1.51
CA LEU A 56 -1.28 -15.11 -1.48
C LEU A 56 -0.85 -16.51 -0.99
N ASP A 57 -1.53 -17.05 0.02
CA ASP A 57 -1.27 -18.41 0.53
C ASP A 57 -1.58 -19.47 -0.54
N THR A 58 -2.66 -19.31 -1.31
CA THR A 58 -3.00 -20.18 -2.44
C THR A 58 -1.95 -20.10 -3.54
N ALA A 59 -1.57 -18.89 -3.94
CA ALA A 59 -0.55 -18.65 -4.96
C ALA A 59 0.79 -19.29 -4.59
N ARG A 60 1.23 -19.10 -3.34
CA ARG A 60 2.44 -19.71 -2.80
C ARG A 60 2.36 -21.23 -2.79
N THR A 61 1.25 -21.78 -2.31
CA THR A 61 1.05 -23.23 -2.23
C THR A 61 1.09 -23.85 -3.63
N TYR A 62 0.41 -23.24 -4.61
CA TYR A 62 0.42 -23.69 -6.00
C TYR A 62 1.83 -23.64 -6.61
N ALA A 63 2.56 -22.53 -6.43
CA ALA A 63 3.93 -22.38 -6.93
C ALA A 63 4.84 -23.48 -6.39
N LYS A 64 4.75 -23.76 -5.08
CA LYS A 64 5.56 -24.79 -4.42
C LYS A 64 5.17 -26.21 -4.84
N ALA A 65 3.88 -26.49 -4.98
CA ALA A 65 3.38 -27.82 -5.35
C ALA A 65 3.70 -28.19 -6.80
N ASN A 66 3.79 -27.20 -7.69
CA ASN A 66 3.94 -27.42 -9.13
C ASN A 66 5.30 -26.99 -9.70
N ASN A 67 6.24 -26.56 -8.85
CA ASN A 67 7.55 -26.03 -9.26
C ASN A 67 7.46 -25.04 -10.43
N THR A 68 6.60 -24.03 -10.28
CA THR A 68 6.32 -23.03 -11.34
C THR A 68 6.26 -21.62 -10.76
N TYR A 69 6.36 -20.62 -11.63
CA TYR A 69 6.15 -19.22 -11.28
C TYR A 69 4.67 -18.88 -11.26
N VAL A 70 4.27 -18.07 -10.28
CA VAL A 70 2.89 -17.63 -10.06
C VAL A 70 2.89 -16.12 -9.86
N TRP A 71 1.88 -15.47 -10.41
CA TRP A 71 1.61 -14.05 -10.26
C TRP A 71 0.21 -13.84 -9.68
N VAL A 72 0.09 -12.78 -8.87
CA VAL A 72 -1.18 -12.31 -8.34
C VAL A 72 -1.46 -10.94 -8.93
N GLY A 73 -2.56 -10.85 -9.68
CA GLY A 73 -3.03 -9.62 -10.30
C GLY A 73 -4.14 -8.99 -9.46
N PHE A 74 -4.11 -7.66 -9.36
CA PHE A 74 -5.15 -6.83 -8.78
C PHE A 74 -5.65 -5.88 -9.86
N TYR A 75 -6.96 -5.84 -10.06
CA TYR A 75 -7.59 -4.99 -11.06
C TYR A 75 -8.87 -4.37 -10.51
N GLU A 76 -9.09 -3.08 -10.73
CA GLU A 76 -10.32 -2.41 -10.32
C GLU A 76 -11.30 -2.29 -11.49
N GLU A 77 -12.50 -2.82 -11.30
CA GLU A 77 -13.61 -2.77 -12.25
C GLU A 77 -14.70 -1.80 -11.79
N ASP A 78 -15.47 -1.29 -12.74
CA ASP A 78 -16.70 -0.54 -12.45
C ASP A 78 -17.75 -1.55 -12.01
N VAL A 79 -18.36 -1.31 -10.84
CA VAL A 79 -19.49 -2.11 -10.35
C VAL A 79 -20.68 -2.13 -11.31
N SER A 80 -20.82 -1.09 -12.16
CA SER A 80 -21.88 -0.95 -13.15
C SER A 80 -21.67 -1.80 -14.40
N ALA A 81 -20.43 -2.25 -14.66
CA ALA A 81 -20.09 -3.06 -15.82
C ALA A 81 -20.28 -4.57 -15.58
N ALA A 82 -20.49 -5.32 -16.66
CA ALA A 82 -20.50 -6.78 -16.61
C ALA A 82 -19.09 -7.30 -16.31
N SER A 83 -18.98 -8.22 -15.34
CA SER A 83 -17.70 -8.68 -14.78
C SER A 83 -17.48 -10.18 -15.05
N PRO A 84 -16.25 -10.62 -15.39
CA PRO A 84 -15.03 -9.82 -15.44
C PRO A 84 -14.89 -9.03 -16.75
N VAL A 85 -14.35 -7.82 -16.65
CA VAL A 85 -14.00 -7.03 -17.83
C VAL A 85 -12.85 -7.72 -18.56
N GLN A 86 -13.00 -7.91 -19.87
CA GLN A 86 -12.02 -8.66 -20.67
C GLN A 86 -10.84 -7.75 -21.07
N ALA A 87 -9.62 -8.30 -21.02
CA ALA A 87 -8.44 -7.63 -21.51
C ALA A 87 -8.45 -7.47 -23.06
N PRO A 88 -7.80 -6.45 -23.65
CA PRO A 88 -7.10 -5.35 -22.98
C PRO A 88 -8.12 -4.31 -22.51
N ASP A 89 -8.31 -4.21 -21.20
CA ASP A 89 -9.22 -3.23 -20.63
C ASP A 89 -8.49 -1.88 -20.62
N PRO A 90 -8.99 -0.85 -21.32
CA PRO A 90 -8.41 0.48 -21.25
C PRO A 90 -8.66 1.04 -19.85
N ARG A 91 -7.65 0.91 -18.97
CA ARG A 91 -7.49 1.59 -17.66
C ARG A 91 -8.76 2.32 -17.27
N CYS A 92 -9.65 1.66 -16.56
CA CYS A 92 -10.95 2.25 -16.37
C CYS A 92 -10.86 3.53 -15.54
N THR A 93 -10.91 4.66 -16.23
CA THR A 93 -10.67 5.98 -15.68
C THR A 93 -11.96 6.42 -14.99
N GLY A 94 -11.96 6.39 -13.66
CA GLY A 94 -13.17 6.61 -12.87
C GLY A 94 -13.97 5.34 -12.57
N CYS A 95 -13.45 4.15 -12.88
CA CYS A 95 -13.96 2.92 -12.26
C CYS A 95 -13.79 3.04 -10.76
N VAL A 96 -14.88 2.86 -10.03
CA VAL A 96 -14.85 2.80 -8.58
C VAL A 96 -15.63 1.57 -8.14
N GLY A 97 -15.02 0.79 -7.27
CA GLY A 97 -15.78 0.05 -6.28
C GLY A 97 -15.88 -1.46 -6.48
N ARG A 98 -15.09 -2.09 -7.36
CA ARG A 98 -14.91 -3.54 -7.31
C ARG A 98 -13.47 -3.93 -7.57
N LEU A 99 -12.80 -4.45 -6.54
CA LEU A 99 -11.50 -5.06 -6.69
C LEU A 99 -11.65 -6.52 -7.17
N VAL A 100 -10.98 -6.85 -8.26
CA VAL A 100 -10.84 -8.21 -8.77
C VAL A 100 -9.40 -8.69 -8.57
N MET A 101 -9.26 -9.88 -7.99
CA MET A 101 -7.99 -10.54 -7.76
C MET A 101 -7.92 -11.84 -8.54
N SER A 102 -6.79 -12.07 -9.21
CA SER A 102 -6.52 -13.27 -10.00
C SER A 102 -5.20 -13.91 -9.60
N ILE A 103 -5.15 -15.24 -9.61
CA ILE A 103 -3.91 -16.02 -9.49
C ILE A 103 -3.68 -16.72 -10.82
N VAL A 104 -2.53 -16.47 -11.43
CA VAL A 104 -2.11 -17.09 -12.70
C VAL A 104 -0.73 -17.72 -12.55
N ALA A 105 -0.53 -18.86 -13.21
CA ALA A 105 0.73 -19.60 -13.17
C ALA A 105 1.29 -19.77 -14.58
N SER A 106 2.62 -19.89 -14.67
CA SER A 106 3.29 -20.21 -15.92
C SER A 106 2.95 -21.63 -16.37
N LYS A 107 2.52 -21.81 -17.62
CA LYS A 107 2.19 -23.13 -18.20
C LYS A 107 3.41 -24.04 -18.30
N ASN A 108 4.58 -23.47 -18.57
CA ASN A 108 5.81 -24.20 -18.86
C ASN A 108 6.90 -24.02 -17.78
N GLY A 109 6.56 -23.39 -16.64
CA GLY A 109 7.50 -23.17 -15.54
C GLY A 109 8.52 -22.07 -15.79
N THR A 110 8.42 -21.31 -16.89
CA THR A 110 9.31 -20.18 -17.16
C THR A 110 8.90 -18.95 -16.36
N ASN A 111 9.90 -18.18 -15.91
CA ASN A 111 9.67 -16.84 -15.40
C ASN A 111 9.44 -15.91 -16.59
N LEU A 112 8.21 -15.40 -16.73
CA LEU A 112 7.79 -14.55 -17.83
C LEU A 112 8.20 -13.08 -17.66
N GLY A 113 9.05 -12.77 -16.68
CA GLY A 113 9.70 -11.46 -16.56
C GLY A 113 8.78 -10.33 -16.14
N ALA A 114 7.73 -10.62 -15.36
CA ALA A 114 6.88 -9.59 -14.78
C ALA A 114 7.73 -8.67 -13.90
N ASP A 115 7.76 -7.38 -14.23
CA ASP A 115 8.38 -6.38 -13.37
C ASP A 115 7.37 -6.00 -12.28
N ALA A 116 7.73 -6.25 -11.01
CA ALA A 116 6.88 -5.86 -9.89
C ALA A 116 6.71 -4.33 -9.78
N SER A 117 7.55 -3.58 -10.49
CA SER A 117 7.56 -2.11 -10.59
C SER A 117 6.87 -1.62 -11.88
N SER A 118 6.54 -2.53 -12.82
CA SER A 118 5.77 -2.18 -14.01
C SER A 118 4.32 -1.96 -13.61
N SER A 119 4.05 -0.74 -13.20
CA SER A 119 2.72 -0.23 -12.93
C SER A 119 2.00 -0.01 -14.24
N ALA A 120 0.92 -0.73 -14.52
CA ALA A 120 0.08 -0.65 -15.72
C ALA A 120 -0.17 0.80 -16.23
N THR A 121 0.79 1.42 -16.94
CA THR A 121 0.63 2.74 -17.58
C THR A 121 0.05 2.68 -18.98
N GLY A 122 -0.20 1.46 -19.48
CA GLY A 122 -0.64 1.20 -20.85
C GLY A 122 0.52 0.97 -21.82
N THR A 123 1.77 1.05 -21.36
CA THR A 123 2.99 0.75 -22.13
C THR A 123 3.79 -0.42 -21.54
N GLU A 124 3.23 -1.11 -20.54
CA GLU A 124 3.95 -2.13 -19.77
C GLU A 124 4.12 -3.44 -20.52
N ASN A 125 5.18 -4.16 -20.15
CA ASN A 125 5.44 -5.52 -20.54
C ASN A 125 4.42 -6.45 -19.86
N PHE A 126 3.18 -6.47 -20.35
CA PHE A 126 2.17 -7.41 -19.88
C PHE A 126 2.72 -8.83 -20.01
N ILE A 127 2.59 -9.61 -18.94
CA ILE A 127 2.89 -11.03 -18.98
C ILE A 127 2.04 -11.65 -20.09
N ASP A 128 2.67 -12.33 -21.04
CA ASP A 128 1.97 -12.97 -22.16
C ASP A 128 0.91 -13.95 -21.62
N ALA A 129 -0.36 -13.57 -21.74
CA ALA A 129 -1.48 -14.33 -21.23
C ALA A 129 -1.60 -15.72 -21.88
N THR A 130 -1.02 -15.93 -23.07
CA THR A 130 -1.02 -17.23 -23.73
C THR A 130 -0.14 -18.25 -23.02
N GLN A 131 0.85 -17.78 -22.25
CA GLN A 131 1.75 -18.61 -21.43
C GLN A 131 1.21 -18.84 -20.01
N LEU A 132 0.01 -18.34 -19.70
CA LEU A 132 -0.57 -18.37 -18.36
C LEU A 132 -1.75 -19.33 -18.25
N VAL A 133 -1.86 -19.98 -17.10
CA VAL A 133 -3.05 -20.73 -16.67
C VAL A 133 -3.60 -20.12 -15.39
N GLN A 134 -4.91 -19.92 -15.33
CA GLN A 134 -5.57 -19.45 -14.12
C GLN A 134 -5.63 -20.57 -13.08
N VAL A 135 -5.19 -20.26 -11.86
CA VAL A 135 -5.11 -21.25 -10.77
C VAL A 135 -6.47 -21.47 -10.12
N ASN A 136 -7.14 -20.38 -9.74
CA ASN A 136 -8.44 -20.40 -9.06
C ASN A 136 -9.40 -19.38 -9.67
N LYS A 137 -10.70 -19.48 -9.33
CA LYS A 137 -11.70 -18.47 -9.68
C LYS A 137 -11.28 -17.08 -9.22
N LEU A 138 -11.69 -16.06 -9.98
CA LEU A 138 -11.49 -14.67 -9.63
C LEU A 138 -12.18 -14.36 -8.29
N ILE A 139 -11.47 -13.67 -7.41
CA ILE A 139 -12.03 -13.19 -6.15
C ILE A 139 -12.41 -11.72 -6.36
N LYS A 140 -13.61 -11.36 -5.93
CA LYS A 140 -14.17 -10.02 -6.11
C LYS A 140 -14.51 -9.43 -4.75
N ILE A 141 -14.12 -8.18 -4.53
CA ILE A 141 -14.46 -7.41 -3.34
C ILE A 141 -15.17 -6.13 -3.80
N ASP A 142 -16.48 -6.07 -3.56
CA ASP A 142 -17.27 -4.87 -3.83
C ASP A 142 -17.01 -3.77 -2.79
N ASN A 143 -17.28 -2.53 -3.19
CA ASN A 143 -17.09 -1.30 -2.42
C ASN A 143 -15.65 -1.07 -1.96
N LEU A 144 -14.68 -1.66 -2.66
CA LEU A 144 -13.26 -1.40 -2.45
C LEU A 144 -12.71 -0.63 -3.65
N HIS A 145 -12.11 0.51 -3.36
CA HIS A 145 -11.37 1.32 -4.31
C HIS A 145 -9.89 1.22 -3.97
N LEU A 146 -9.07 0.88 -4.96
CA LEU A 146 -7.63 1.04 -4.83
C LEU A 146 -7.32 2.43 -5.39
N PRO A 147 -7.01 3.44 -4.55
CA PRO A 147 -6.49 4.67 -5.08
C PRO A 147 -5.25 4.31 -5.89
N LEU A 148 -5.36 4.41 -7.21
CA LEU A 148 -4.21 4.38 -8.10
C LEU A 148 -3.43 5.63 -7.74
N PHE A 149 -2.55 5.53 -6.74
CA PHE A 149 -1.62 6.60 -6.43
C PHE A 149 -0.96 6.98 -7.75
N ALA A 150 -0.91 8.28 -8.05
CA ALA A 150 -0.07 8.74 -9.14
C ALA A 150 1.31 8.09 -8.91
N LEU A 151 1.78 7.35 -9.90
CA LEU A 151 3.09 6.73 -9.80
C LEU A 151 4.05 7.87 -9.53
N GLY A 152 4.74 7.75 -8.42
CA GLY A 152 5.74 8.68 -8.07
C GLY A 152 6.70 8.87 -9.23
N THR A 153 6.90 10.10 -9.66
CA THR A 153 7.77 10.44 -10.80
C THR A 153 9.26 10.29 -10.46
N GLY A 154 9.60 9.44 -9.48
CA GLY A 154 10.91 9.34 -8.86
C GLY A 154 11.21 10.45 -7.85
N GLY A 155 10.18 11.05 -7.23
CA GLY A 155 10.33 12.06 -6.19
C GLY A 155 10.53 11.47 -4.78
N THR A 156 10.94 12.31 -3.84
CA THR A 156 11.10 11.93 -2.43
C THR A 156 9.75 11.51 -1.84
N GLY A 157 9.58 10.23 -1.50
CA GLY A 157 8.32 9.67 -0.94
C GLY A 157 7.65 8.60 -1.80
N ASP A 158 8.22 8.30 -2.97
CA ASP A 158 7.62 7.45 -3.99
C ASP A 158 8.13 6.00 -4.03
N THR A 159 9.18 5.70 -3.26
CA THR A 159 9.76 4.36 -3.15
C THR A 159 9.67 3.88 -1.71
N PHE A 160 9.06 2.72 -1.51
CA PHE A 160 9.23 1.96 -0.28
C PHE A 160 10.56 1.20 -0.36
N ASP A 161 11.29 1.10 0.75
CA ASP A 161 12.47 0.23 0.83
C ASP A 161 12.06 -1.22 0.54
N ALA A 162 12.38 -1.72 -0.65
CA ALA A 162 12.11 -3.09 -1.02
C ALA A 162 13.19 -4.02 -0.44
N ARG A 163 12.77 -5.18 0.06
CA ARG A 163 13.71 -6.23 0.43
C ARG A 163 14.44 -6.73 -0.82
N PRO A 164 15.76 -7.02 -0.77
CA PRO A 164 16.47 -7.63 -1.88
C PRO A 164 15.80 -8.92 -2.34
N SER A 165 15.72 -9.13 -3.66
CA SER A 165 15.18 -10.37 -4.24
C SER A 165 15.99 -11.57 -3.74
N PRO A 166 15.35 -12.65 -3.28
CA PRO A 166 16.08 -13.83 -2.82
C PRO A 166 16.87 -14.45 -3.99
N THR A 167 18.14 -14.77 -3.74
CA THR A 167 18.94 -15.56 -4.68
C THR A 167 18.31 -16.95 -4.83
N PRO A 168 18.04 -17.44 -6.05
CA PRO A 168 17.55 -18.80 -6.26
C PRO A 168 18.53 -19.80 -5.64
N ALA A 169 18.02 -20.74 -4.85
CA ALA A 169 18.82 -21.87 -4.41
C ALA A 169 19.12 -22.76 -5.62
N SER A 170 20.40 -22.96 -5.92
CA SER A 170 20.85 -24.02 -6.79
C SER A 170 20.93 -25.30 -5.96
N ASP A 171 19.89 -26.13 -6.04
CA ASP A 171 20.01 -27.55 -5.71
C ASP A 171 20.50 -28.32 -6.95
#